data_AF-A0A926RU79-F1
#
_entry.id   AF-A0A926RU79-F1
#
_cell.length_a   1.000
_cell.length_b   1.000
_cell.length_c   1.000
_cell.angle_alpha   90.00
_cell.angle_beta   90.00
_cell.angle_gamma   90.00
#
_symmetry.space_group_name_H-M   'P 1'
#
loop_
_entity.id
_entity.type
_entity.pdbx_description
1 polymer ?
#
loop_
_entity_poly.entity_id
_entity_poly.type
_entity_poly.pdbx_seq_one_letter_code
_entity_poly.pdbx_strand_id
1 'polypeptide(L)'
;MNDMQRPHNIQVPYSVVENLPPAERFLYYELCRLATDHATVDDQFDIHLTKGVLITSNYRLSKILDYAYSLVERSMEALMDKGLIDISYINEREFPSFYMVRVKEVFTNYELPEQIEAKYTHS
;
A
#
# COMPACT_ATOMS: atom_id res chain seq x y z
N MET A 1 10.71 14.70 19.18
CA MET A 1 9.43 13.96 19.16
C MET A 1 9.78 12.55 18.72
N ASN A 2 9.47 11.55 19.55
CA ASN A 2 9.80 10.15 19.24
C ASN A 2 8.90 9.70 18.08
N ASP A 3 9.49 9.45 16.91
CA ASP A 3 8.88 8.64 15.87
C ASP A 3 8.76 7.22 16.41
N MET A 4 7.66 6.96 17.13
CA MET A 4 7.21 5.61 17.42
C MET A 4 7.03 4.92 16.06
N GLN A 5 7.97 4.05 15.71
CA GLN A 5 7.85 3.13 14.57
C GLN A 5 6.55 2.36 14.74
N ARG A 6 5.49 2.80 14.04
CA ARG A 6 4.21 2.08 14.02
C ARG A 6 4.48 0.73 13.36
N PRO A 7 4.05 -0.39 13.96
CA PRO A 7 4.25 -1.70 13.37
C PRO A 7 3.63 -1.75 11.96
N HIS A 8 4.37 -2.32 11.00
CA HIS A 8 3.93 -2.48 9.61
C HIS A 8 2.75 -3.48 9.57
N ASN A 9 1.52 -2.97 9.47
CA ASN A 9 0.33 -3.80 9.68
C ASN A 9 -0.33 -4.31 8.39
N ILE A 10 0.08 -3.82 7.21
CA ILE A 10 -0.34 -4.40 5.93
C ILE A 10 0.76 -5.38 5.50
N GLN A 11 0.44 -6.67 5.57
CA GLN A 11 1.32 -7.71 5.08
C GLN A 11 1.30 -7.70 3.55
N VAL A 12 2.49 -7.56 2.97
CA VAL A 12 2.67 -7.60 1.52
C VAL A 12 3.28 -8.94 1.14
N PRO A 13 2.61 -9.77 0.32
CA PRO A 13 3.19 -11.04 -0.09
C PRO A 13 4.46 -10.84 -0.90
N TYR A 14 5.49 -11.64 -0.63
CA TYR A 14 6.77 -11.56 -1.32
C TYR A 14 6.63 -11.72 -2.85
N SER A 15 5.74 -12.60 -3.29
CA SER A 15 5.44 -12.85 -4.71
C SER A 15 4.91 -11.63 -5.45
N VAL A 16 4.29 -10.67 -4.74
CA VAL A 16 3.81 -9.43 -5.33
C VAL A 16 4.98 -8.47 -5.54
N VAL A 17 5.82 -8.30 -4.52
CA VAL A 17 6.91 -7.30 -4.52
C VAL A 17 8.11 -7.72 -5.35
N GLU A 18 8.43 -9.00 -5.45
CA GLU A 18 9.58 -9.48 -6.22
C GLU A 18 9.48 -9.13 -7.71
N ASN A 19 8.25 -9.07 -8.22
CA ASN A 19 7.94 -8.76 -9.61
C ASN A 19 7.87 -7.25 -9.91
N LEU A 20 7.98 -6.39 -8.87
CA LEU A 20 7.99 -4.95 -9.04
C LEU A 20 9.40 -4.41 -9.30
N PRO A 21 9.55 -3.43 -10.22
CA PRO A 21 10.76 -2.62 -10.33
C PRO A 21 11.13 -1.96 -9.00
N PRO A 22 12.43 -1.66 -8.74
CA PRO A 22 12.88 -1.17 -7.44
C PRO A 22 12.12 0.07 -6.92
N ALA A 23 11.84 1.05 -7.79
CA ALA A 23 11.13 2.27 -7.41
C ALA A 23 9.65 2.00 -7.06
N GLU A 24 8.97 1.17 -7.86
CA GLU A 24 7.57 0.76 -7.61
C GLU A 24 7.46 -0.04 -6.31
N ARG A 25 8.40 -0.98 -6.10
CA ARG A 25 8.48 -1.78 -4.89
C ARG A 25 8.63 -0.90 -3.65
N PHE A 26 9.59 0.02 -3.68
CA PHE A 26 9.84 0.93 -2.55
C PHE A 26 8.63 1.83 -2.27
N LEU A 27 8.05 2.43 -3.31
CA LEU A 27 6.83 3.23 -3.18
C LEU A 27 5.68 2.41 -2.58
N TYR A 28 5.47 1.19 -3.07
CA TYR A 28 4.39 0.32 -2.59
C TYR A 28 4.56 -0.04 -1.10
N TYR A 29 5.78 -0.36 -0.66
CA TYR A 29 6.06 -0.57 0.76
C TYR A 29 5.75 0.67 1.60
N GLU A 30 6.12 1.85 1.12
CA GLU A 30 5.87 3.09 1.84
C GLU A 30 4.39 3.43 1.89
N LEU A 31 3.63 3.17 0.83
CA LEU A 31 2.16 3.28 0.88
C LEU A 31 1.56 2.32 1.92
N CYS A 32 2.04 1.08 1.98
CA CYS A 32 1.60 0.11 2.99
C CYS A 32 1.93 0.56 4.42
N ARG A 33 3.09 1.23 4.60
CA ARG A 33 3.54 1.77 5.89
C ARG A 33 2.76 3.02 6.31
N LEU A 34 2.40 3.88 5.36
CA LEU A 34 1.74 5.17 5.63
C LEU A 34 0.21 5.05 5.74
N ALA A 35 -0.39 4.03 5.13
CA ALA A 35 -1.82 3.79 5.20
C ALA A 35 -2.31 3.54 6.63
N THR A 36 -3.53 3.97 6.92
CA THR A 36 -4.12 3.76 8.25
C THR A 36 -4.31 2.26 8.54
N ASP A 37 -4.02 1.86 9.77
CA ASP A 37 -4.13 0.48 10.23
C ASP A 37 -5.48 0.15 10.88
N HIS A 38 -6.28 1.17 11.17
CA HIS A 38 -7.64 1.06 11.70
C HIS A 38 -8.57 2.08 11.03
N ALA A 39 -9.87 1.87 11.19
CA ALA A 39 -10.85 2.86 10.75
C ALA A 39 -10.70 4.14 11.60
N THR A 40 -10.54 5.28 10.94
CA THR A 40 -10.34 6.59 11.58
C THR A 40 -10.97 7.68 10.73
N VAL A 41 -11.07 8.89 11.26
CA VAL A 41 -11.40 10.10 10.48
C VAL A 41 -10.10 10.88 10.27
N ASP A 42 -9.90 11.40 9.07
CA ASP A 42 -8.82 12.35 8.81
C ASP A 42 -9.28 13.75 9.24
N ASP A 43 -8.66 14.30 10.28
CA ASP A 43 -9.05 15.59 10.86
C ASP A 43 -8.91 16.77 9.88
N GLN A 44 -8.05 16.66 8.86
CA GLN A 44 -7.82 17.74 7.90
C GLN A 44 -8.91 17.78 6.83
N PHE A 45 -9.39 16.62 6.39
CA PHE A 45 -10.37 16.50 5.30
C PHE A 45 -11.79 16.12 5.78
N ASP A 46 -11.95 15.77 7.05
CA ASP A 46 -13.21 15.23 7.62
C ASP A 46 -13.73 13.99 6.86
N ILE A 47 -12.80 13.18 6.31
CA ILE A 47 -13.10 11.97 5.54
C ILE A 47 -12.88 10.74 6.42
N HIS A 48 -13.85 9.82 6.40
CA HIS A 48 -13.74 8.53 7.05
C HIS A 48 -12.79 7.61 6.26
N LEU A 49 -11.69 7.22 6.88
CA LEU A 49 -10.70 6.31 6.33
C LEU A 49 -10.91 4.91 6.91
N THR A 50 -11.00 3.91 6.03
CA THR A 50 -10.93 2.50 6.42
C THR A 50 -9.47 2.04 6.48
N LYS A 51 -9.18 0.92 7.15
CA LYS A 51 -7.86 0.26 7.10
C LYS A 51 -7.35 0.15 5.65
N GLY A 52 -6.05 0.42 5.46
CA GLY A 52 -5.40 0.36 4.14
C GLY A 52 -5.56 1.62 3.30
N VAL A 53 -6.12 2.69 3.86
CA VAL A 53 -6.35 3.95 3.14
C VAL A 53 -5.40 5.05 3.63
N LEU A 54 -4.94 5.87 2.70
CA LEU A 54 -4.11 7.06 2.93
C LEU A 54 -4.65 8.23 2.11
N ILE A 55 -4.72 9.43 2.70
CA ILE A 55 -4.88 10.68 1.94
C ILE A 55 -3.50 11.28 1.66
N THR A 56 -3.19 11.52 0.39
CA THR A 56 -1.87 12.05 -0.01
C THR A 56 -1.93 12.80 -1.34
N SER A 57 -0.78 13.24 -1.82
CA SER A 57 -0.58 13.80 -3.16
C SER A 57 0.79 13.37 -3.69
N ASN A 58 0.99 13.45 -5.00
CA ASN A 58 2.28 13.15 -5.62
C ASN A 58 3.40 14.04 -5.04
N TYR A 59 3.10 15.31 -4.73
CA TYR A 59 4.03 16.24 -4.10
C TYR A 59 4.40 15.82 -2.66
N ARG A 60 3.41 15.41 -1.86
CA ARG A 60 3.65 14.96 -0.49
C ARG A 60 4.52 13.70 -0.48
N LEU A 61 4.17 12.73 -1.32
CA LEU A 61 4.96 11.50 -1.49
C LEU A 61 6.38 11.79 -1.98
N SER A 62 6.55 12.70 -2.95
CA SER A 62 7.89 13.04 -3.46
C SER A 62 8.79 13.60 -2.35
N LYS A 63 8.22 14.37 -1.41
CA LYS A 63 8.95 14.91 -0.25
C LYS A 63 9.27 13.85 0.80
N ILE A 64 8.34 12.94 1.08
CA ILE A 64 8.54 11.86 2.06
C ILE A 64 9.60 10.87 1.58
N LEU A 65 9.58 10.54 0.29
CA LEU A 65 10.40 9.49 -0.32
C LEU A 65 11.73 9.99 -0.88
N ASP A 66 11.93 11.31 -0.90
CA ASP A 66 13.04 11.97 -1.60
C ASP A 66 13.14 11.55 -3.09
N TYR A 67 11.98 11.39 -3.72
CA TYR A 67 11.87 11.01 -5.13
C TYR A 67 11.50 12.22 -5.98
N ALA A 68 11.88 12.19 -7.26
CA ALA A 68 11.35 13.15 -8.21
C ALA A 68 9.82 12.98 -8.34
N TYR A 69 9.08 14.10 -8.44
CA TYR A 69 7.63 14.08 -8.61
C TYR A 69 7.18 13.17 -9.77
N SER A 70 7.86 13.26 -10.92
CA SER A 70 7.57 12.44 -12.11
C SER A 70 7.90 10.96 -11.93
N LEU A 71 8.77 10.60 -10.98
CA LEU A 71 9.01 9.21 -10.63
C LEU A 71 7.84 8.69 -9.78
N VAL A 72 7.41 9.46 -8.78
CA VAL A 72 6.24 9.11 -7.96
C VAL A 72 5.00 8.94 -8.83
N GLU A 73 4.71 9.91 -9.70
CA GLU A 73 3.54 9.87 -10.60
C GLU A 73 3.51 8.61 -11.46
N ARG A 74 4.60 8.33 -12.19
CA ARG A 74 4.71 7.12 -13.02
C ARG A 74 4.62 5.83 -12.20
N SER A 75 5.22 5.79 -11.02
CA SER A 75 5.14 4.60 -10.15
C SER A 75 3.75 4.41 -9.55
N MET A 76 3.03 5.47 -9.19
CA MET A 76 1.63 5.39 -8.76
C MET A 76 0.73 4.85 -9.87
N GLU A 77 0.86 5.38 -11.09
CA GLU A 77 0.13 4.86 -12.27
C GLU A 77 0.45 3.38 -12.50
N ALA A 78 1.73 3.01 -12.48
CA ALA A 78 2.15 1.63 -12.69
C ALA A 78 1.65 0.66 -11.61
N LEU A 79 1.52 1.10 -10.35
CA LEU A 79 0.95 0.30 -9.26
C LEU A 79 -0.58 0.18 -9.39
N MET A 80 -1.25 1.22 -9.86
CA MET A 80 -2.69 1.22 -10.14
C MET A 80 -3.02 0.29 -11.31
N ASP A 81 -2.25 0.34 -12.40
CA ASP A 81 -2.40 -0.55 -13.56
C ASP A 81 -2.20 -2.03 -13.20
N LYS A 82 -1.31 -2.31 -12.25
CA LYS A 82 -1.10 -3.66 -11.68
C LYS A 82 -2.19 -4.06 -10.69
N GLY A 83 -3.15 -3.18 -10.41
CA GLY A 83 -4.25 -3.40 -9.49
C GLY A 83 -3.82 -3.50 -8.03
N LEU A 84 -2.64 -3.00 -7.66
CA LEU A 84 -2.15 -3.07 -6.27
C LEU A 84 -2.70 -1.94 -5.39
N ILE A 85 -3.08 -0.84 -6.01
CA ILE A 85 -3.71 0.30 -5.36
C ILE A 85 -4.91 0.80 -6.17
N ASP A 86 -5.85 1.46 -5.51
CA ASP A 86 -6.86 2.30 -6.15
C ASP A 86 -6.68 3.76 -5.73
N ILE A 87 -6.89 4.69 -6.66
CA ILE A 87 -6.85 6.13 -6.40
C ILE A 87 -8.26 6.71 -6.56
N SER A 88 -8.68 7.54 -5.62
CA SER A 88 -9.93 8.30 -5.68
C SER A 88 -9.66 9.77 -5.37
N TYR A 89 -9.97 10.66 -6.31
CA TYR A 89 -9.72 12.08 -6.14
C TYR A 89 -10.68 12.70 -5.12
N ILE A 90 -10.14 13.56 -4.25
CA ILE A 90 -10.93 14.32 -3.30
C ILE A 90 -11.34 15.61 -4.03
N ASN A 91 -12.63 15.74 -4.37
CA ASN A 91 -13.15 16.90 -5.09
C ASN A 91 -13.38 18.10 -4.16
N GLU A 92 -12.35 18.48 -3.41
CA GLU A 92 -12.38 19.66 -2.55
C GLU A 92 -11.65 20.83 -3.22
N ARG A 93 -12.34 21.97 -3.33
CA ARG A 93 -11.78 23.18 -3.95
C ARG A 93 -10.54 23.70 -3.23
N GLU A 94 -10.44 23.45 -1.92
CA GLU A 94 -9.32 23.90 -1.09
C GLU A 94 -8.06 23.03 -1.29
N PHE A 95 -8.22 21.78 -1.75
CA PHE A 95 -7.14 20.80 -1.84
C PHE A 95 -7.18 19.99 -3.16
N PRO A 96 -7.08 20.64 -4.33
CA PRO A 96 -7.33 19.99 -5.62
C PRO A 96 -6.30 18.92 -6.01
N SER A 97 -5.15 18.87 -5.34
CA SER A 97 -4.06 17.94 -5.62
C SER A 97 -4.04 16.72 -4.69
N PHE A 98 -4.91 16.68 -3.68
CA PHE A 98 -5.01 15.55 -2.77
C PHE A 98 -5.97 14.49 -3.29
N TYR A 99 -5.60 13.25 -3.05
CA TYR A 99 -6.37 12.09 -3.41
C TYR A 99 -6.23 11.02 -2.32
N MET A 100 -7.22 10.15 -2.29
CA MET A 100 -7.25 8.96 -1.45
C MET A 100 -6.61 7.80 -2.20
N VAL A 101 -5.70 7.10 -1.55
CA VAL A 101 -5.08 5.86 -2.02
C VAL A 101 -5.57 4.72 -1.15
N ARG A 102 -6.11 3.68 -1.75
CA ARG A 102 -6.43 2.42 -1.09
C ARG A 102 -5.42 1.36 -1.53
N VAL A 103 -4.66 0.84 -0.56
CA VAL A 103 -3.81 -0.33 -0.75
C VAL A 103 -4.69 -1.58 -0.71
N LYS A 104 -4.63 -2.43 -1.75
CA LYS A 104 -5.41 -3.67 -1.77
C LYS A 104 -4.73 -4.73 -0.91
N GLU A 105 -5.51 -5.44 -0.10
CA GLU A 105 -5.04 -6.66 0.55
C GLU A 105 -4.85 -7.72 -0.55
N VAL A 106 -3.61 -8.17 -0.74
CA VAL A 106 -3.29 -9.22 -1.71
C VAL A 106 -3.12 -10.52 -0.95
N PHE A 107 -4.02 -11.47 -1.19
CA PHE A 107 -3.93 -12.81 -0.63
C PHE A 107 -3.07 -13.67 -1.55
N THR A 108 -2.08 -14.37 -1.01
CA THR A 108 -1.42 -15.44 -1.73
C THR A 108 -2.34 -16.65 -1.80
N ASN A 109 -2.72 -17.06 -3.00
CA ASN A 109 -3.09 -18.44 -3.26
C ASN A 109 -1.81 -19.30 -3.24
N TYR A 110 -1.16 -19.44 -2.09
CA TYR A 110 -0.36 -20.64 -1.86
C TYR A 110 -1.39 -21.72 -1.51
N GLU A 111 -1.79 -22.49 -2.53
CA GLU A 111 -2.26 -23.84 -2.26
C GLU A 111 -1.20 -24.49 -1.35
N LEU A 112 -1.63 -24.87 -0.14
CA LEU A 112 -0.84 -25.74 0.72
C LEU A 112 -0.35 -26.91 -0.14
N PRO A 113 0.91 -27.35 -0.04
CA PRO A 113 1.31 -28.55 -0.74
C PRO A 113 0.44 -29.70 -0.24
N GLU A 114 -0.51 -30.13 -1.06
CA GLU A 114 -1.08 -31.45 -0.93
C GLU A 114 0.10 -32.45 -1.02
N GLN A 115 0.18 -33.37 -0.05
CA GLN A 115 1.03 -34.58 -0.02
C GLN A 115 2.41 -34.51 0.68
N ILE A 116 2.42 -34.46 2.02
CA ILE A 116 3.41 -35.16 2.88
C ILE A 116 2.63 -35.49 4.17
N GLU A 117 2.08 -36.66 4.48
CA GLU A 117 2.59 -38.03 4.40
C GLU A 117 1.43 -39.03 4.21
N ALA A 118 1.32 -39.60 3.01
CA ALA A 118 0.89 -40.99 2.87
C ALA A 118 2.17 -41.83 2.77
N LYS A 119 2.89 -42.01 3.89
CA LYS A 119 4.02 -42.93 4.10
C LYS A 119 4.45 -42.77 5.57
N TYR A 120 4.65 -43.88 6.30
CA TYR A 120 4.88 -43.97 7.76
C TYR A 120 3.59 -43.89 8.60
N THR A 121 2.82 -44.95 8.79
CA THR A 121 3.28 -46.12 9.56
C THR A 121 2.39 -47.34 9.29
N HIS A 122 3.02 -48.42 8.83
CA HIS A 122 2.60 -49.77 9.20
C HIS A 122 2.80 -49.94 10.70
N SER A 123 1.76 -50.41 11.41
CA SER A 123 1.78 -51.57 12.29
C SER A 123 0.36 -51.87 12.75
#